data_AF-C9KMG9-F1
#
_entry.id   AF-C9KMG9-F1
#
_cell.length_a   1.000
_cell.length_b   1.000
_cell.length_c   1.000
_cell.angle_alpha   90.00
_cell.angle_beta   90.00
_cell.angle_gamma   90.00
#
_symmetry.space_group_name_H-M   'P 1'
#
loop_
_entity.id
_entity.type
_entity.pdbx_description
1 polymer ?
#
loop_
_entity_poly.entity_id
_entity_poly.type
_entity_poly.pdbx_seq_one_letter_code
_entity_poly.pdbx_strand_id
1 'polypeptide(L)'
;MSIFSRFLPKKKPVEIKNNIPKEKADIRKRFGIYCHSHHGTSGNKLCPKCTALLATVMTKMDRCPYGITKPICDRCERPCFGAKQTQEFLKIMDSTSKRMFLRHPMMSVKHKLASMGVDYAKYQQQKKLDDKVKAKEKAAKERAKERKGKK
;
A
#
# COMPACT_ATOMS: atom_id res chain seq x y z
N MET A 1 31.67 -10.84 17.38
CA MET A 1 31.00 -10.65 16.06
C MET A 1 30.31 -11.95 15.70
N SER A 2 28.99 -11.94 15.45
CA SER A 2 28.18 -13.16 15.38
C SER A 2 28.53 -14.01 14.16
N ILE A 3 28.92 -15.27 14.37
CA ILE A 3 29.30 -16.27 13.36
C ILE A 3 28.19 -16.47 12.30
N PHE A 4 26.95 -16.14 12.63
CA PHE A 4 25.78 -16.24 11.75
C PHE A 4 25.72 -15.23 10.60
N SER A 5 26.54 -14.16 10.61
CA SER A 5 26.55 -13.19 9.51
C SER A 5 27.19 -13.72 8.21
N ARG A 6 27.80 -14.92 8.25
CA ARG A 6 28.46 -15.54 7.09
C ARG A 6 27.49 -16.30 6.16
N PHE A 7 26.30 -16.65 6.66
CA PHE A 7 25.34 -17.50 5.95
C PHE A 7 24.07 -16.79 5.50
N LEU A 8 23.87 -15.53 5.91
CA LEU A 8 22.71 -14.74 5.49
C LEU A 8 22.99 -14.12 4.12
N PRO A 9 22.18 -14.42 3.07
CA PRO A 9 22.35 -13.79 1.77
C PRO A 9 22.20 -12.28 1.96
N LYS A 10 23.22 -11.51 1.54
CA LYS A 10 23.14 -10.04 1.52
C LYS A 10 21.90 -9.65 0.73
N LYS A 11 20.92 -9.04 1.42
CA LYS A 11 19.66 -8.61 0.81
C LYS A 11 20.02 -7.57 -0.26
N LYS A 12 19.86 -7.93 -1.54
CA LYS A 12 20.18 -7.04 -2.66
C LYS A 12 19.42 -5.71 -2.46
N PRO A 13 20.06 -4.55 -2.68
CA PRO A 13 19.38 -3.27 -2.62
C PRO A 13 18.18 -3.34 -3.57
N VAL A 14 17.02 -2.89 -3.09
CA VAL A 14 15.77 -2.97 -3.86
C VAL A 14 15.93 -2.07 -5.07
N GLU A 15 16.04 -2.67 -6.26
CA GLU A 15 16.10 -1.94 -7.52
C GLU A 15 14.86 -1.06 -7.65
N ILE A 16 15.05 0.25 -7.81
CA ILE A 16 13.98 1.21 -8.06
C ILE A 16 13.52 0.98 -9.51
N LYS A 17 12.60 0.04 -9.70
CA LYS A 17 11.97 -0.23 -11.00
C LYS A 17 10.82 0.72 -11.22
N ASN A 18 10.73 1.23 -12.44
CA ASN A 18 9.60 2.04 -12.88
C ASN A 18 8.32 1.18 -12.84
N ASN A 19 7.47 1.43 -11.86
CA ASN A 19 6.22 0.69 -11.66
C ASN A 19 5.05 1.30 -12.45
N ILE A 20 5.22 2.51 -13.01
CA ILE A 20 4.20 3.22 -13.79
C ILE A 20 3.57 2.37 -14.91
N PRO A 21 4.33 1.65 -15.77
CA PRO A 21 3.71 0.87 -16.84
C PRO A 21 2.83 -0.26 -16.32
N LYS A 22 3.23 -0.90 -15.21
CA LYS A 22 2.44 -1.97 -14.57
C LYS A 22 1.17 -1.40 -13.94
N GLU A 23 1.29 -0.32 -13.17
CA GLU A 23 0.14 0.35 -12.56
C GLU A 23 -0.86 0.84 -13.60
N LYS A 24 -0.39 1.40 -14.73
CA LYS A 24 -1.26 1.81 -15.84
C LYS A 24 -2.04 0.63 -16.43
N ALA A 25 -1.37 -0.50 -16.66
CA ALA A 25 -2.02 -1.69 -17.17
C ALA A 25 -3.10 -2.21 -16.19
N ASP A 26 -2.80 -2.21 -14.89
CA ASP A 26 -3.72 -2.64 -13.85
C ASP A 26 -4.94 -1.72 -13.74
N ILE A 27 -4.73 -0.40 -13.79
CA ILE A 27 -5.81 0.60 -13.81
C ILE A 27 -6.71 0.39 -15.03
N ARG A 28 -6.14 0.20 -16.23
CA ARG A 28 -6.93 -0.06 -17.46
C ARG A 28 -7.82 -1.29 -17.31
N LYS A 29 -7.28 -2.39 -16.78
CA LYS A 29 -8.06 -3.63 -16.52
C LYS A 29 -9.20 -3.37 -15.55
N ARG A 30 -8.93 -2.63 -14.46
CA ARG A 30 -9.96 -2.28 -13.47
C ARG A 30 -11.08 -1.44 -14.07
N PHE A 31 -10.74 -0.45 -14.89
CA PHE A 31 -11.75 0.34 -15.62
C PHE A 31 -12.63 -0.51 -16.53
N GLY A 32 -12.04 -1.48 -17.24
CA GLY A 32 -12.78 -2.47 -18.03
C GLY A 32 -13.81 -3.22 -17.20
N ILE A 33 -13.36 -3.88 -16.13
CA ILE A 33 -14.22 -4.67 -15.25
C ILE A 33 -15.35 -3.81 -14.66
N TYR A 34 -15.04 -2.59 -14.20
CA TYR A 34 -16.04 -1.67 -13.68
C TYR A 34 -17.09 -1.31 -14.73
N CYS A 35 -16.64 -0.88 -15.91
CA CYS A 35 -17.52 -0.41 -16.97
C CYS A 35 -18.49 -1.52 -17.42
N HIS A 36 -17.97 -2.72 -17.70
CA HIS A 36 -18.81 -3.85 -18.13
C HIS A 36 -19.83 -4.26 -17.07
N SER A 37 -19.49 -4.10 -15.79
CA SER A 37 -20.32 -4.59 -14.69
C SER A 37 -21.27 -3.56 -14.07
N HIS A 38 -21.05 -2.27 -14.30
CA HIS A 38 -21.92 -1.19 -13.79
C HIS A 38 -22.67 -0.47 -14.89
N HIS A 39 -22.15 -0.47 -16.11
CA HIS A 39 -22.76 0.20 -17.25
C HIS A 39 -23.23 -0.80 -18.32
N GLY A 40 -23.07 -2.10 -18.09
CA GLY A 40 -23.56 -3.15 -19.00
C GLY A 40 -22.93 -3.10 -20.39
N THR A 41 -21.77 -2.46 -20.55
CA THR A 41 -21.10 -2.39 -21.85
C THR A 41 -20.65 -3.80 -22.27
N SER A 42 -20.85 -4.16 -23.53
CA SER A 42 -20.38 -5.41 -24.13
C SER A 42 -19.20 -5.15 -25.08
N GLY A 43 -18.21 -6.06 -25.09
CA GLY A 43 -17.04 -5.99 -25.97
C GLY A 43 -15.81 -5.28 -25.37
N ASN A 44 -14.87 -4.85 -26.21
CA ASN A 44 -13.56 -4.29 -25.78
C ASN A 44 -13.57 -2.76 -25.54
N LYS A 45 -14.73 -2.11 -25.63
CA LYS A 45 -14.85 -0.64 -25.54
C LYS A 45 -15.43 -0.21 -24.19
N LEU A 46 -14.84 0.84 -23.61
CA LEU A 46 -15.34 1.52 -22.42
C LEU A 46 -16.43 2.53 -22.80
N CYS A 47 -17.36 2.80 -21.87
CA CYS A 47 -18.35 3.86 -22.07
C CYS A 47 -17.67 5.25 -22.10
N PRO A 48 -18.28 6.27 -22.71
CA PRO A 48 -17.68 7.60 -22.85
C PRO A 48 -17.21 8.21 -21.51
N LYS A 49 -17.98 8.00 -20.44
CA LYS A 49 -17.64 8.48 -19.08
C LYS A 49 -16.38 7.82 -18.54
N CYS A 50 -16.29 6.49 -18.61
CA CYS A 50 -15.11 5.75 -18.15
C CYS A 50 -13.88 6.06 -19.01
N THR A 51 -14.06 6.24 -20.32
CA THR A 51 -12.97 6.61 -21.24
C THR A 51 -12.41 7.99 -20.93
N ALA A 52 -13.26 8.99 -20.67
CA ALA A 52 -12.83 10.34 -20.32
C ALA A 52 -12.03 10.38 -19.01
N LEU A 53 -12.52 9.68 -17.98
CA LEU A 53 -11.81 9.57 -16.71
C LEU A 53 -10.49 8.81 -16.86
N LEU A 54 -10.48 7.69 -17.60
CA LEU A 54 -9.27 6.91 -17.85
C LEU A 54 -8.21 7.72 -18.59
N ALA A 55 -8.59 8.47 -19.63
CA ALA A 55 -7.68 9.34 -20.38
C ALA A 55 -7.04 10.38 -19.46
N THR A 56 -7.86 11.03 -18.62
CA THR A 56 -7.39 12.01 -17.62
C THR A 56 -6.37 11.38 -16.66
N VAL A 57 -6.68 10.17 -16.16
CA VAL A 57 -5.80 9.42 -15.26
C VAL A 57 -4.46 9.11 -15.92
N MET A 58 -4.48 8.62 -17.16
CA MET A 58 -3.28 8.27 -17.91
C MET A 58 -2.38 9.48 -18.14
N THR A 59 -2.94 10.60 -18.61
CA THR A 59 -2.18 11.83 -18.88
C THR A 59 -1.49 12.39 -17.63
N LYS A 60 -2.13 12.29 -16.46
CA LYS A 60 -1.53 12.73 -15.19
C LYS A 60 -0.46 11.76 -14.69
N MET A 61 -0.63 10.45 -14.91
CA MET A 61 0.41 9.46 -14.61
C MET A 61 1.65 9.67 -15.50
N ASP A 62 1.48 10.05 -16.76
CA ASP A 62 2.58 10.43 -17.65
C ASP A 62 3.35 11.65 -17.14
N ARG A 63 2.64 12.62 -16.56
CA ARG A 63 3.21 13.85 -16.01
C ARG A 63 3.52 13.73 -14.51
N CYS A 64 3.76 12.51 -14.01
CA CYS A 64 4.01 12.31 -12.59
C CYS A 64 5.34 12.96 -12.17
N PRO A 65 5.36 13.85 -11.17
CA PRO A 65 6.57 14.56 -10.76
C PRO A 65 7.61 13.64 -10.09
N TYR A 66 7.20 12.45 -9.64
CA TYR A 66 8.12 11.45 -9.08
C TYR A 66 8.83 10.61 -10.17
N GLY A 67 8.33 10.61 -11.41
CA GLY A 67 8.96 9.85 -12.51
C GLY A 67 9.29 8.40 -12.16
N ILE A 68 10.55 8.00 -12.34
CA ILE A 68 11.05 6.63 -12.12
C ILE A 68 11.06 6.25 -10.63
N THR A 69 11.17 7.22 -9.72
CA THR A 69 11.19 7.00 -8.26
C THR A 69 9.80 6.99 -7.63
N LYS A 70 8.74 6.95 -8.46
CA LYS A 70 7.36 6.91 -7.99
C LYS A 70 7.15 5.71 -7.04
N PRO A 71 6.71 5.95 -5.78
CA PRO A 71 6.29 4.86 -4.91
C PRO A 71 5.01 4.23 -5.45
N ILE A 72 4.60 3.10 -4.85
CA ILE A 72 3.30 2.49 -5.15
C ILE A 72 2.20 3.54 -4.96
N CYS A 73 1.20 3.59 -5.86
CA CYS A 73 0.10 4.57 -5.80
C CYS A 73 -0.50 4.77 -4.40
N ASP A 74 -0.72 3.69 -3.63
CA ASP A 74 -1.29 3.73 -2.28
C ASP A 74 -0.41 4.46 -1.24
N ARG A 75 0.89 4.63 -1.54
CA ARG A 75 1.87 5.33 -0.68
C ARG A 75 2.27 6.68 -1.26
N CYS A 76 1.58 7.18 -2.27
CA CYS A 76 1.86 8.49 -2.84
C CYS A 76 1.39 9.57 -1.88
N GLU A 77 2.29 10.46 -1.46
CA GLU A 77 1.98 11.56 -0.54
C GLU A 77 1.15 12.67 -1.20
N ARG A 78 1.30 12.85 -2.52
CA ARG A 78 0.60 13.90 -3.27
C ARG A 78 -0.62 13.36 -4.03
N PRO A 79 -1.77 14.04 -3.96
CA PRO A 79 -2.93 13.70 -4.76
C PRO A 79 -2.64 13.92 -6.25
N CYS A 80 -2.95 12.91 -7.08
CA CYS A 80 -2.70 12.96 -8.52
C CYS A 80 -3.82 13.69 -9.31
N PHE A 81 -5.03 13.76 -8.75
CA PHE A 81 -6.24 14.30 -9.38
C PHE A 81 -7.00 15.23 -8.42
N GLY A 82 -7.90 16.04 -8.97
CA GLY A 82 -8.81 16.87 -8.16
C GLY A 82 -9.80 16.01 -7.37
N ALA A 83 -10.36 16.56 -6.29
CA ALA A 83 -11.20 15.81 -5.33
C ALA A 83 -12.33 15.00 -5.99
N LYS A 84 -13.06 15.60 -6.95
CA LYS A 84 -14.14 14.92 -7.69
C LYS A 84 -13.64 13.70 -8.49
N GLN A 85 -12.56 13.87 -9.25
CA GLN A 85 -11.96 12.78 -10.03
C GLN A 85 -11.36 11.70 -9.13
N THR A 86 -10.79 12.07 -8.00
CA THR A 86 -10.25 11.13 -7.01
C THR A 86 -11.36 10.26 -6.43
N GLN A 87 -12.52 10.83 -6.09
CA GLN A 87 -13.66 10.07 -5.58
C GLN A 87 -14.17 9.07 -6.62
N GLU A 88 -14.32 9.49 -7.88
CA GLU A 88 -14.73 8.59 -8.97
C GLU A 88 -13.71 7.47 -9.21
N PHE A 89 -12.42 7.81 -9.21
CA PHE A 89 -11.35 6.83 -9.36
C PHE A 89 -11.34 5.80 -8.22
N LEU A 90 -11.43 6.25 -6.96
CA LEU A 90 -11.48 5.37 -5.80
C LEU A 90 -12.71 4.46 -5.82
N LYS A 91 -13.87 4.97 -6.26
CA LYS A 91 -15.08 4.17 -6.45
C LYS A 91 -14.86 3.03 -7.44
N ILE A 92 -14.19 3.29 -8.56
CA ILE A 92 -13.83 2.28 -9.56
C ILE A 92 -12.85 1.26 -8.98
N MET A 93 -11.81 1.71 -8.29
CA MET A 93 -10.80 0.83 -7.67
C MET A 93 -11.42 -0.07 -6.60
N ASP A 94 -12.27 0.44 -5.72
CA ASP A 94 -12.90 -0.32 -4.64
C ASP A 94 -13.88 -1.38 -5.15
N SER A 95 -14.76 -0.99 -6.07
CA SER A 95 -15.72 -1.91 -6.69
C SER A 95 -15.06 -3.03 -7.49
N THR A 96 -13.90 -2.78 -8.12
CA THR A 96 -13.12 -3.84 -8.76
C THR A 96 -12.37 -4.72 -7.79
N SER A 97 -11.85 -4.16 -6.70
CA SER A 97 -11.17 -4.91 -5.65
C SER A 97 -12.10 -5.95 -5.03
N LYS A 98 -13.31 -5.53 -4.66
CA LYS A 98 -14.35 -6.41 -4.13
C LYS A 98 -14.71 -7.53 -5.12
N ARG A 99 -14.80 -7.22 -6.41
CA ARG A 99 -15.18 -8.20 -7.44
C ARG A 99 -14.04 -9.13 -7.86
N MET A 100 -12.79 -8.67 -7.86
CA MET A 100 -11.61 -9.53 -8.06
C MET A 100 -11.45 -10.52 -6.90
N PHE A 101 -11.70 -10.08 -5.66
CA PHE A 101 -11.73 -10.96 -4.50
C PHE A 101 -12.81 -12.04 -4.64
N LEU A 102 -14.00 -11.67 -5.11
CA LEU A 102 -15.11 -12.61 -5.35
C LEU A 102 -14.84 -13.61 -6.49
N ARG A 103 -14.07 -13.23 -7.52
CA ARG A 103 -13.74 -14.12 -8.65
C ARG A 103 -12.52 -15.02 -8.42
N HIS A 104 -11.52 -14.54 -7.68
CA HIS A 104 -10.30 -15.31 -7.38
C HIS A 104 -10.00 -15.34 -5.87
N PRO A 105 -10.85 -16.01 -5.08
CA PRO A 105 -10.71 -16.06 -3.62
C PRO A 105 -9.39 -16.72 -3.19
N MET A 106 -8.98 -17.83 -3.84
CA MET A 106 -7.75 -18.56 -3.47
C MET A 106 -6.47 -17.71 -3.61
N MET A 107 -6.33 -16.93 -4.68
CA MET A 107 -5.15 -16.08 -4.88
C MET A 107 -5.07 -14.95 -3.86
N SER A 108 -6.22 -14.37 -3.52
CA SER A 108 -6.33 -13.32 -2.51
C SER A 108 -6.00 -13.86 -1.11
N VAL A 109 -6.48 -15.06 -0.77
CA VAL A 109 -6.19 -15.74 0.50
C VAL A 109 -4.70 -16.07 0.61
N LYS A 110 -4.08 -16.61 -0.45
CA LYS A 110 -2.63 -16.92 -0.46
C LYS A 110 -1.77 -15.68 -0.23
N HIS A 111 -2.13 -14.54 -0.84
CA HIS A 111 -1.41 -13.28 -0.63
C HIS A 111 -1.60 -12.71 0.78
N LYS A 112 -2.81 -12.83 1.33
CA LYS A 112 -3.14 -12.40 2.70
C LYS A 112 -2.41 -13.26 3.75
N LEU A 113 -2.31 -14.57 3.55
CA LEU A 113 -1.54 -15.46 4.41
C LEU A 113 -0.04 -15.14 4.35
N ALA A 114 0.49 -14.82 3.16
CA ALA A 114 1.88 -14.39 3.02
C ALA A 114 2.15 -13.04 3.72
N SER A 115 1.19 -12.12 3.74
CA SER A 115 1.33 -10.83 4.43
C SER A 115 1.17 -10.95 5.96
N MET A 116 0.34 -11.88 6.46
CA MET A 116 0.13 -12.10 7.89
C MET A 116 1.42 -12.37 8.68
N GLY A 117 2.38 -13.09 8.08
CA GLY A 117 3.68 -13.33 8.72
C GLY A 117 4.48 -12.04 8.94
N VAL A 118 4.39 -11.08 8.01
CA VAL A 118 5.04 -9.78 8.11
C VAL A 118 4.35 -8.90 9.16
N ASP A 119 3.02 -8.93 9.20
CA ASP A 119 2.22 -8.15 10.14
C ASP A 119 2.42 -8.65 11.59
N TYR A 120 2.51 -9.97 11.79
CA TYR A 120 2.84 -10.55 13.09
C TYR A 120 4.24 -10.15 13.58
N ALA A 121 5.24 -10.14 12.69
CA ALA A 121 6.59 -9.71 13.03
C ALA A 121 6.63 -8.22 13.45
N LYS A 122 5.88 -7.35 12.77
CA LYS A 122 5.74 -5.93 13.15
C LYS A 122 5.05 -5.76 14.50
N TYR A 123 3.96 -6.49 14.75
CA TYR A 123 3.28 -6.49 16.04
C TYR A 123 4.21 -6.86 17.20
N GLN A 124 5.02 -7.92 17.04
CA GLN A 124 6.00 -8.28 18.06
C GLN A 124 7.07 -7.21 18.30
N GLN A 125 7.56 -6.55 17.24
CA GLN A 125 8.51 -5.45 17.39
C GLN A 125 7.91 -4.27 18.15
N GLN A 126 6.66 -3.92 17.83
CA GLN A 126 5.95 -2.82 18.47
C GLN A 126 5.72 -3.11 19.95
N LYS A 127 5.26 -4.32 20.29
CA LYS A 127 5.09 -4.75 21.69
C LYS A 127 6.40 -4.67 22.49
N LYS A 128 7.52 -5.15 21.93
CA LYS A 128 8.85 -5.05 22.58
C LYS A 128 9.28 -3.60 22.80
N LEU A 129 8.98 -2.69 21.88
CA LEU A 129 9.26 -1.26 22.04
C LEU A 129 8.40 -0.66 23.16
N ASP A 130 7.10 -0.95 23.18
CA ASP A 130 6.16 -0.47 24.19
C ASP A 130 6.54 -0.94 25.59
N ASP A 131 6.89 -2.23 25.75
CA ASP A 131 7.35 -2.81 27.02
C ASP A 131 8.65 -2.14 27.50
N LYS A 132 9.58 -1.85 26.58
CA LYS A 132 10.83 -1.13 26.89
C LYS A 132 10.57 0.32 27.31
N VAL A 133 9.61 1.01 26.69
CA VAL A 133 9.21 2.37 27.06
C VAL A 133 8.58 2.36 28.45
N LYS A 134 7.63 1.47 28.71
CA LYS A 134 6.99 1.31 30.02
C LYS A 134 7.99 1.00 31.13
N ALA A 135 8.95 0.11 30.88
CA ALA A 135 10.01 -0.20 31.84
C ALA A 135 10.90 1.02 32.13
N LYS A 136 11.27 1.79 31.11
CA LYS A 136 12.03 3.05 31.28
C LYS A 136 11.27 4.10 32.08
N GLU A 137 9.98 4.28 31.79
CA GLU A 137 9.13 5.21 32.54
C GLU A 137 8.98 4.80 34.00
N LYS A 138 8.79 3.50 34.27
CA LYS A 138 8.70 2.98 35.63
C LYS A 138 10.00 3.22 36.39
N ALA A 139 11.14 2.88 35.80
CA ALA A 139 12.46 3.13 36.40
C ALA A 139 12.74 4.63 36.61
N ALA A 140 12.31 5.50 35.70
CA ALA A 140 12.42 6.95 35.86
C ALA A 140 11.56 7.47 37.02
N LYS A 141 10.32 6.97 37.16
CA LYS A 141 9.43 7.30 38.28
C LYS A 141 9.99 6.81 39.62
N GLU A 142 10.55 5.61 39.68
CA GLU A 142 11.20 5.07 40.89
C GLU A 142 12.42 5.93 41.29
N ARG A 143 13.32 6.23 40.35
CA ARG A 143 14.48 7.11 40.59
C ARG A 143 14.07 8.52 41.04
N ALA A 144 12.97 9.06 40.51
CA ALA A 144 12.44 10.36 40.94
C ALA A 144 11.88 10.32 42.37
N LYS A 145 11.25 9.21 42.78
CA LYS A 145 10.78 9.00 44.15
C LYS A 145 11.94 8.86 45.13
N GLU A 146 12.96 8.07 44.81
CA GLU A 146 14.17 7.92 45.65
C GLU A 146 14.90 9.26 45.85
N ARG A 147 15.00 10.08 44.80
CA ARG A 147 15.60 11.43 44.90
C ARG A 147 14.81 12.39 45.79
N LYS A 148 13.48 12.24 45.87
CA LYS A 148 12.62 13.07 46.73
C LYS A 148 12.61 12.61 48.19
N GLY A 149 12.84 11.32 48.47
CA GLY A 149 12.92 10.79 49.84
C GLY A 149 14.29 10.93 50.51
N LYS A 150 15.34 11.31 49.76
CA LYS A 150 16.69 11.62 50.27
C LYS A 150 16.91 13.11 50.58
N LYS A 151 15.89 13.96 50.39
CA LYS A 151 15.85 15.38 50.76
C LYS A 151 14.95 15.54 51.97
#